data_AF-A0A3A8LL67-F1
#
_entry.id   AF-A0A3A8LL67-F1
#
_cell.length_a   1.000
_cell.length_b   1.000
_cell.length_c   1.000
_cell.angle_alpha   90.00
_cell.angle_beta   90.00
_cell.angle_gamma   90.00
#
_symmetry.space_group_name_H-M   'P 1'
#
loop_
_entity.id
_entity.type
_entity.pdbx_description
1 polymer ?
#
loop_
_entity_poly.entity_id
_entity_poly.type
_entity_poly.pdbx_seq_one_letter_code
_entity_poly.pdbx_strand_id
1 'polypeptide(L)'
;MKHLSLLLLVLPVTLACGRDGTASPRVQEQSACGTPASSETVRVMEGLKPHCEGCHAQGARGYFASVDAFQSLLVADARLVKAGSPDDSELVRLLEGRGSAAFKQMPIGEKSYAQLVSEGTAKLPVAEVRAWIQGLTAQQRDARPDPDAPRITRLSATQAQRALYQQLGLAHEDFFVSANEFGIPMAESRGDDLYPLQPPDAVPAPRQGTTSERFYGLGGGSVMTQTSSDRSPSPTFALTLTQVSQRWCRMALAKTGNVALFPAGTRRTADPTDVKTTLRRWSLHFLGERFSDAQVEALYADVFVPLSTPTDTEPAYVGVCSYFIRHPHWIFY
;
A
#
# COMPACT_ATOMS: atom_id res chain seq x y z
N MET A 1 -71.60 -12.98 23.01
CA MET A 1 -71.15 -11.59 22.80
C MET A 1 -69.73 -11.62 22.23
N LYS A 2 -69.55 -11.01 21.04
CA LYS A 2 -68.30 -10.62 20.35
C LYS A 2 -67.26 -11.73 20.05
N HIS A 3 -67.36 -12.31 18.84
CA HIS A 3 -66.23 -12.94 18.15
C HIS A 3 -65.51 -11.92 17.26
N LEU A 4 -64.19 -11.94 17.33
CA LEU A 4 -63.24 -11.09 16.62
C LEU A 4 -62.94 -11.73 15.25
N SER A 5 -63.22 -11.03 14.15
CA SER A 5 -62.93 -11.49 12.79
C SER A 5 -61.45 -11.29 12.44
N LEU A 6 -60.80 -12.39 12.05
CA LEU A 6 -59.45 -12.47 11.53
C LEU A 6 -59.47 -12.18 10.02
N LEU A 7 -58.81 -11.12 9.55
CA LEU A 7 -58.64 -10.81 8.12
C LEU A 7 -57.37 -11.50 7.61
N LEU A 8 -57.51 -12.55 6.81
CA LEU A 8 -56.43 -13.13 6.00
C LEU A 8 -56.34 -12.36 4.68
N LEU A 9 -55.19 -11.75 4.40
CA LEU A 9 -54.84 -11.21 3.08
C LEU A 9 -54.27 -12.34 2.21
N VAL A 10 -54.97 -12.66 1.12
CA VAL A 10 -54.49 -13.55 0.05
C VAL A 10 -53.88 -12.68 -1.05
N LEU A 11 -52.59 -12.86 -1.33
CA LEU A 11 -51.88 -12.23 -2.45
C LEU A 11 -51.98 -13.13 -3.70
N PRO A 12 -52.27 -12.57 -4.90
CA PRO A 12 -52.30 -13.35 -6.13
C PRO A 12 -50.88 -13.61 -6.67
N VAL A 13 -50.61 -14.88 -7.00
CA VAL A 13 -49.45 -15.29 -7.79
C VAL A 13 -49.81 -15.12 -9.27
N THR A 14 -49.23 -14.11 -9.92
CA THR A 14 -49.25 -13.99 -11.38
C THR A 14 -48.06 -14.74 -11.97
N LEU A 15 -48.32 -15.85 -12.65
CA LEU A 15 -47.42 -16.43 -13.65
C LEU A 15 -47.45 -15.56 -14.92
N ALA A 16 -46.28 -15.13 -15.38
CA ALA A 16 -46.09 -14.64 -16.75
C ALA A 16 -44.84 -15.32 -17.34
N CYS A 17 -45.07 -16.18 -18.33
CA CYS A 17 -44.04 -16.71 -19.23
C CYS A 17 -44.02 -15.88 -20.52
N GLY A 18 -42.81 -15.61 -21.03
CA GLY A 18 -42.57 -15.41 -22.46
C GLY A 18 -41.97 -14.06 -22.84
N ARG A 19 -40.66 -14.03 -23.13
CA ARG A 19 -40.14 -14.04 -24.52
C ARG A 19 -38.60 -14.08 -24.50
N ASP A 20 -38.04 -15.10 -25.13
CA ASP A 20 -36.65 -15.15 -25.54
C ASP A 20 -36.40 -14.05 -26.58
N GLY A 21 -35.74 -13.00 -26.12
CA GLY A 21 -35.03 -12.04 -26.94
C GLY A 21 -33.71 -11.81 -26.24
N THR A 22 -32.69 -12.59 -26.61
CA THR A 22 -31.29 -12.31 -26.27
C THR A 22 -30.91 -11.00 -26.95
N ALA A 23 -31.28 -9.88 -26.33
CA ALA A 23 -30.54 -8.66 -26.48
C ALA A 23 -29.18 -8.94 -25.83
N SER A 24 -28.17 -9.21 -26.65
CA SER A 24 -26.78 -9.08 -26.21
C SER A 24 -26.68 -7.78 -25.42
N PRO A 25 -26.07 -7.78 -24.23
CA PRO A 25 -25.79 -6.52 -23.57
C PRO A 25 -24.94 -5.74 -24.55
N ARG A 26 -25.50 -4.67 -25.12
CA ARG A 26 -24.69 -3.61 -25.70
C ARG A 26 -23.73 -3.26 -24.57
N VAL A 27 -22.46 -3.56 -24.77
CA VAL A 27 -21.40 -2.83 -24.11
C VAL A 27 -21.66 -1.38 -24.52
N GLN A 28 -22.47 -0.67 -23.72
CA GLN A 28 -22.37 0.76 -23.67
C GLN A 28 -20.94 0.96 -23.19
N GLU A 29 -20.05 1.26 -24.14
CA GLU A 29 -18.86 2.04 -23.87
C GLU A 29 -19.35 3.16 -22.96
N GLN A 30 -19.10 3.01 -21.66
CA GLN A 30 -19.29 4.08 -20.72
C GLN A 30 -18.26 5.10 -21.15
N SER A 31 -18.68 6.03 -22.01
CA SER A 31 -17.90 7.17 -22.43
C SER A 31 -17.35 7.78 -21.14
N ALA A 32 -16.04 7.68 -20.96
CA ALA A 32 -15.34 8.35 -19.89
C ALA A 32 -15.79 9.82 -19.92
N CYS A 33 -16.17 10.37 -18.77
CA CYS A 33 -16.64 11.76 -18.69
C CYS A 33 -15.45 12.74 -18.65
N GLY A 34 -14.25 12.27 -19.00
CA GLY A 34 -13.02 13.08 -19.04
C GLY A 34 -12.67 13.50 -20.46
N THR A 35 -11.84 14.55 -20.57
CA THR A 35 -11.23 14.92 -21.86
C THR A 35 -10.35 13.77 -22.34
N PRO A 36 -10.58 13.19 -23.54
CA PRO A 36 -9.75 12.12 -24.07
C PRO A 36 -8.33 12.63 -24.35
N ALA A 37 -7.33 11.76 -24.22
CA ALA A 37 -5.94 12.11 -24.51
C ALA A 37 -5.78 12.46 -26.00
N SER A 38 -5.17 13.61 -26.28
CA SER A 38 -4.77 13.96 -27.65
C SER A 38 -3.53 13.15 -28.07
N SER A 39 -3.27 13.03 -29.37
CA SER A 39 -2.03 12.42 -29.87
C SER A 39 -0.78 13.10 -29.32
N GLU A 40 -0.84 14.41 -29.09
CA GLU A 40 0.26 15.17 -28.49
C GLU A 40 0.44 14.82 -27.01
N THR A 41 -0.65 14.64 -26.25
CA THR A 41 -0.58 14.16 -24.87
C THR A 41 0.07 12.77 -24.80
N VAL A 42 -0.29 11.86 -25.72
CA VAL A 42 0.33 10.53 -25.80
C VAL A 42 1.82 10.63 -26.11
N ARG A 43 2.21 11.49 -27.06
CA ARG A 43 3.63 11.75 -27.39
C ARG A 43 4.42 12.22 -26.17
N VAL A 44 3.85 13.15 -25.39
CA VAL A 44 4.47 13.66 -24.16
C VAL A 44 4.58 12.58 -23.10
N MET A 45 3.52 11.78 -22.91
CA MET A 45 3.54 10.64 -21.98
C MET A 45 4.69 9.69 -22.32
N GLU A 46 4.78 9.22 -23.57
CA GLU A 46 5.83 8.30 -24.02
C GLU A 46 7.22 8.91 -23.94
N GLY A 47 7.35 10.23 -24.15
CA GLY A 47 8.62 10.95 -24.00
C GLY A 47 9.12 11.02 -22.56
N LEU A 48 8.21 11.14 -21.57
CA LEU A 48 8.54 11.18 -20.14
C LEU A 48 8.72 9.78 -19.54
N LYS A 49 8.02 8.77 -20.08
CA LYS A 49 7.92 7.42 -19.54
C LYS A 49 9.25 6.79 -19.10
N PRO A 50 10.36 6.83 -19.89
CA PRO A 50 11.60 6.13 -19.54
C PRO A 50 12.22 6.56 -18.20
N HIS A 51 11.93 7.77 -17.72
CA HIS A 51 12.50 8.33 -16.50
C HIS A 51 11.47 8.55 -15.39
N CYS A 52 10.19 8.41 -15.68
CA CYS A 52 9.10 8.67 -14.75
C CYS A 52 8.33 7.40 -14.35
N GLU A 53 8.17 6.44 -15.27
CA GLU A 53 7.32 5.26 -15.06
C GLU A 53 7.78 4.41 -13.86
N GLY A 54 9.08 4.24 -13.63
CA GLY A 54 9.59 3.38 -12.56
C GLY A 54 9.02 3.70 -11.16
N CYS A 55 8.74 4.99 -10.89
CA CYS A 55 8.13 5.44 -9.64
C CYS A 55 6.65 5.82 -9.76
N HIS A 56 6.12 5.94 -10.99
CA HIS A 56 4.78 6.44 -11.30
C HIS A 56 3.94 5.46 -12.14
N ALA A 57 4.32 4.20 -12.21
CA ALA A 57 3.57 3.16 -12.89
C ALA A 57 2.31 2.72 -12.11
N GLN A 58 2.28 2.93 -10.79
CA GLN A 58 1.29 2.31 -9.91
C GLN A 58 0.90 3.20 -8.72
N GLY A 59 -0.19 2.85 -8.04
CA GLY A 59 -0.67 3.51 -6.82
C GLY A 59 -1.38 4.85 -7.07
N ALA A 60 -1.53 5.68 -6.02
CA ALA A 60 -2.25 6.96 -6.09
C ALA A 60 -1.62 8.00 -7.04
N ARG A 61 -0.39 7.74 -7.53
CA ARG A 61 0.32 8.54 -8.54
C ARG A 61 0.76 7.68 -9.72
N GLY A 62 -0.03 6.66 -10.06
CA GLY A 62 0.14 5.75 -11.19
C GLY A 62 -0.11 6.43 -12.54
N TYR A 63 0.47 7.61 -12.78
CA TYR A 63 0.22 8.41 -13.98
C TYR A 63 0.60 7.68 -15.26
N PHE A 64 1.52 6.72 -15.21
CA PHE A 64 2.01 5.99 -16.38
C PHE A 64 1.42 4.58 -16.48
N ALA A 65 0.39 4.25 -15.69
CA ALA A 65 -0.29 2.95 -15.77
C ALA A 65 -1.01 2.74 -17.11
N SER A 66 -1.56 3.81 -17.68
CA SER A 66 -2.26 3.85 -18.97
C SER A 66 -2.31 5.28 -19.51
N VAL A 67 -2.66 5.44 -20.80
CA VAL A 67 -2.92 6.76 -21.39
C VAL A 67 -4.05 7.49 -20.65
N ASP A 68 -5.08 6.75 -20.25
CA ASP A 68 -6.23 7.30 -19.52
C ASP A 68 -5.83 7.72 -18.09
N ALA A 69 -4.96 6.97 -17.42
CA ALA A 69 -4.40 7.35 -16.13
C ALA A 69 -3.55 8.63 -16.25
N PHE A 70 -2.73 8.76 -17.28
CA PHE A 70 -1.93 9.96 -17.51
C PHE A 70 -2.83 11.18 -17.69
N GLN A 71 -3.82 11.06 -18.58
CA GLN A 71 -4.77 12.13 -18.89
C GLN A 71 -5.63 12.52 -17.68
N SER A 72 -6.20 11.56 -16.96
CA SER A 72 -7.14 11.81 -15.86
C SER A 72 -6.47 12.21 -14.54
N LEU A 73 -5.29 11.66 -14.24
CA LEU A 73 -4.61 11.85 -12.95
C LEU A 73 -3.52 12.92 -12.97
N LEU A 74 -2.83 13.12 -14.11
CA LEU A 74 -1.78 14.14 -14.25
C LEU A 74 -2.26 15.36 -15.02
N VAL A 75 -2.72 15.17 -16.27
CA VAL A 75 -3.04 16.27 -17.19
C VAL A 75 -4.26 17.06 -16.71
N ALA A 76 -5.28 16.37 -16.20
CA ALA A 76 -6.49 17.00 -15.68
C ALA A 76 -6.39 17.52 -14.23
N ASP A 77 -5.27 17.30 -13.54
CA ASP A 77 -5.06 17.87 -12.20
C ASP A 77 -4.38 19.25 -12.32
N ALA A 78 -5.16 20.32 -12.14
CA ALA A 78 -4.70 21.70 -12.22
C ALA A 78 -3.58 22.06 -11.22
N ARG A 79 -3.36 21.24 -10.18
CA ARG A 79 -2.23 21.41 -9.26
C ARG A 79 -0.91 20.95 -9.87
N LEU A 80 -0.97 20.02 -10.83
CA LEU A 80 0.19 19.45 -11.51
C LEU A 80 0.39 20.08 -12.90
N VAL A 81 -0.69 20.22 -13.66
CA VAL A 81 -0.69 20.80 -15.02
C VAL A 81 -1.79 21.86 -15.12
N LYS A 82 -1.39 23.13 -15.24
CA LYS A 82 -2.30 24.26 -15.45
C LYS A 82 -2.33 24.60 -16.95
N ALA A 83 -3.39 24.17 -17.62
CA ALA A 83 -3.60 24.38 -19.04
C ALA A 83 -3.40 25.85 -19.44
N GLY A 84 -2.60 26.10 -20.47
CA GLY A 84 -2.25 27.43 -20.97
C GLY A 84 -1.25 28.22 -20.11
N SER A 85 -0.80 27.68 -18.96
CA SER A 85 0.15 28.35 -18.06
C SER A 85 1.26 27.39 -17.60
N PRO A 86 2.30 27.17 -18.43
CA PRO A 86 3.40 26.27 -18.09
C PRO A 86 4.18 26.71 -16.84
N ASP A 87 4.35 28.01 -16.60
CA ASP A 87 5.06 28.51 -15.41
C ASP A 87 4.32 28.26 -14.08
N ASP A 88 3.00 28.14 -14.15
CA ASP A 88 2.17 27.82 -13.01
C ASP A 88 2.06 26.32 -12.74
N SER A 89 2.52 25.48 -13.68
CA SER A 89 2.38 24.03 -13.62
C SER A 89 3.49 23.41 -12.78
N GLU A 90 3.13 22.66 -11.73
CA GLU A 90 4.10 21.99 -10.86
C GLU A 90 4.94 20.95 -11.63
N LEU A 91 4.38 20.30 -12.66
CA LEU A 91 5.12 19.38 -13.53
C LEU A 91 6.36 20.05 -14.14
N VAL A 92 6.20 21.25 -14.70
CA VAL A 92 7.31 22.00 -15.31
C VAL A 92 8.32 22.40 -14.26
N ARG A 93 7.86 22.87 -13.09
CA ARG A 93 8.76 23.22 -11.98
C ARG A 93 9.58 22.03 -11.52
N LEU A 94 8.99 20.85 -11.41
CA LEU A 94 9.70 19.63 -11.02
C LEU A 94 10.74 19.22 -12.08
N LEU A 95 10.42 19.30 -13.37
CA LEU A 95 11.39 19.00 -14.44
C LEU A 95 12.56 20.00 -14.48
N GLU A 96 12.33 21.24 -14.05
CA GLU A 96 13.35 22.30 -13.97
C GLU A 96 14.08 22.37 -12.62
N GLY A 97 13.74 21.50 -11.66
CA GLY A 97 14.36 21.51 -10.33
C GLY A 97 13.90 22.64 -9.39
N ARG A 98 12.71 23.20 -9.64
CA ARG A 98 12.09 24.32 -8.90
C ARG A 98 10.78 23.94 -8.20
N GLY A 99 10.59 22.65 -7.89
CA GLY A 99 9.39 22.12 -7.24
C GLY A 99 9.04 22.84 -5.93
N SER A 100 7.74 23.07 -5.71
CA SER A 100 7.24 23.83 -4.57
C SER A 100 7.04 22.95 -3.32
N ALA A 101 6.79 21.66 -3.51
CA ALA A 101 6.52 20.71 -2.43
C ALA A 101 7.80 20.10 -1.80
N ALA A 102 7.65 18.92 -1.19
CA ALA A 102 8.71 18.17 -0.53
C ALA A 102 9.88 17.79 -1.47
N PHE A 103 9.59 17.58 -2.75
CA PHE A 103 10.61 17.31 -3.77
C PHE A 103 10.84 18.55 -4.62
N LYS A 104 12.11 18.88 -4.85
CA LYS A 104 12.50 20.02 -5.69
C LYS A 104 12.62 19.65 -7.16
N GLN A 105 12.87 18.38 -7.47
CA GLN A 105 13.03 17.93 -8.84
C GLN A 105 12.41 16.56 -9.09
N MET A 106 12.08 16.32 -10.36
CA MET A 106 11.79 14.99 -10.91
C MET A 106 12.60 14.81 -12.20
N PRO A 107 13.19 13.61 -12.46
CA PRO A 107 13.26 12.45 -11.56
C PRO A 107 14.00 12.73 -10.26
N ILE A 108 13.71 11.95 -9.22
CA ILE A 108 14.45 12.02 -7.94
C ILE A 108 15.81 11.35 -8.15
N GLY A 109 16.89 12.09 -7.98
CA GLY A 109 18.25 11.56 -8.15
C GLY A 109 19.29 12.67 -8.23
N GLU A 110 20.53 12.30 -8.56
CA GLU A 110 21.63 13.26 -8.71
C GLU A 110 21.52 14.11 -9.99
N LYS A 111 20.96 13.53 -11.07
CA LYS A 111 20.83 14.21 -12.35
C LYS A 111 19.48 14.91 -12.47
N SER A 112 19.48 16.16 -12.91
CA SER A 112 18.27 16.88 -13.29
C SER A 112 17.74 16.36 -14.63
N TYR A 113 16.45 16.55 -14.90
CA TYR A 113 15.87 16.14 -16.18
C TYR A 113 16.53 16.83 -17.38
N ALA A 114 16.93 18.10 -17.24
CA ALA A 114 17.70 18.81 -18.26
C ALA A 114 19.05 18.15 -18.55
N GLN A 115 19.74 17.63 -17.54
CA GLN A 115 20.96 16.85 -17.73
C GLN A 115 20.68 15.55 -18.49
N LEU A 116 19.61 14.83 -18.12
CA LEU A 116 19.20 13.60 -18.81
C LEU A 116 18.92 13.85 -20.30
N VAL A 117 18.32 14.99 -20.65
CA VAL A 117 18.11 15.41 -22.04
C VAL A 117 19.43 15.72 -22.73
N SER A 118 20.33 16.48 -22.09
CA SER A 118 21.64 16.82 -22.67
C SER A 118 22.53 15.61 -22.92
N GLU A 119 22.40 14.57 -22.11
CA GLU A 119 23.11 13.29 -22.24
C GLU A 119 22.43 12.33 -23.22
N GLY A 120 21.27 12.70 -23.78
CA GLY A 120 20.52 11.90 -24.74
C GLY A 120 19.77 10.71 -24.13
N THR A 121 19.75 10.58 -22.80
CA THR A 121 19.01 9.51 -22.13
C THR A 121 17.51 9.83 -22.04
N ALA A 122 17.15 11.10 -21.88
CA ALA A 122 15.79 11.60 -22.08
C ALA A 122 15.67 12.25 -23.46
N LYS A 123 14.58 11.98 -24.18
CA LYS A 123 14.41 12.47 -25.55
C LYS A 123 13.51 13.68 -25.67
N LEU A 124 12.65 13.93 -24.67
CA LEU A 124 11.68 15.01 -24.67
C LEU A 124 12.23 16.22 -23.90
N PRO A 125 12.59 17.33 -24.54
CA PRO A 125 13.04 18.54 -23.85
C PRO A 125 11.93 19.19 -23.02
N VAL A 126 12.29 19.84 -21.91
CA VAL A 126 11.33 20.59 -21.08
C VAL A 126 10.60 21.68 -21.90
N ALA A 127 11.27 22.30 -22.87
CA ALA A 127 10.66 23.27 -23.77
C ALA A 127 9.45 22.70 -24.54
N GLU A 128 9.50 21.43 -24.94
CA GLU A 128 8.39 20.77 -25.61
C GLU A 128 7.23 20.47 -24.65
N VAL A 129 7.53 20.07 -23.41
CA VAL A 129 6.50 19.91 -22.36
C VAL A 129 5.81 21.25 -22.09
N ARG A 130 6.56 22.35 -22.04
CA ARG A 130 6.02 23.70 -21.85
C ARG A 130 5.12 24.12 -23.01
N ALA A 131 5.56 23.87 -24.25
CA ALA A 131 4.76 24.16 -25.45
C ALA A 131 3.47 23.34 -25.48
N TRP A 132 3.53 22.06 -25.11
CA TRP A 132 2.34 21.22 -24.96
C TRP A 132 1.37 21.79 -23.93
N ILE A 133 1.82 22.14 -22.71
CA ILE A 133 0.96 22.73 -21.67
C ILE A 133 0.35 24.06 -22.13
N GLN A 134 1.12 24.88 -22.84
CA GLN A 134 0.65 26.14 -23.39
C GLN A 134 -0.50 25.95 -24.39
N GLY A 135 -0.49 24.84 -25.15
CA GLY A 135 -1.52 24.47 -26.11
C GLY A 135 -2.72 23.72 -25.51
N LEU A 136 -2.66 23.34 -24.23
CA LEU A 136 -3.78 22.66 -23.56
C LEU A 136 -4.95 23.63 -23.33
N THR A 137 -6.15 23.14 -23.57
CA THR A 137 -7.41 23.78 -23.15
C THR A 137 -7.82 23.32 -21.75
N ALA A 138 -8.88 23.87 -21.18
CA ALA A 138 -9.43 23.39 -19.91
C ALA A 138 -9.71 21.88 -19.97
N GLN A 139 -9.10 21.12 -19.07
CA GLN A 139 -9.22 19.67 -19.01
C GLN A 139 -10.34 19.29 -18.05
N GLN A 140 -11.26 18.44 -18.50
CA GLN A 140 -12.28 17.87 -17.62
C GLN A 140 -11.67 16.69 -16.87
N ARG A 141 -11.58 16.83 -15.55
CA ARG A 141 -11.15 15.74 -14.68
C ARG A 141 -12.28 14.75 -14.50
N ASP A 142 -12.06 13.51 -14.93
CA ASP A 142 -12.85 12.40 -14.43
C ASP A 142 -12.28 12.02 -13.05
N ALA A 143 -13.00 12.39 -11.99
CA ALA A 143 -12.59 12.06 -10.63
C ALA A 143 -12.90 10.60 -10.26
N ARG A 144 -13.57 9.85 -11.16
CA ARG A 144 -13.81 8.43 -10.94
C ARG A 144 -12.49 7.67 -11.13
N PRO A 145 -12.14 6.77 -10.20
CA PRO A 145 -11.01 5.87 -10.40
C PRO A 145 -11.21 5.06 -11.68
N ASP A 146 -10.16 4.94 -12.49
CA ASP A 146 -10.13 4.03 -13.63
C ASP A 146 -10.52 2.62 -13.14
N PRO A 147 -11.61 2.01 -13.67
CA PRO A 147 -12.05 0.70 -13.24
C PRO A 147 -11.04 -0.41 -13.57
N ASP A 148 -10.22 -0.21 -14.60
CA ASP A 148 -9.25 -1.19 -15.11
C ASP A 148 -7.82 -0.94 -14.58
N ALA A 149 -7.58 0.18 -13.92
CA ALA A 149 -6.29 0.45 -13.29
C ALA A 149 -5.98 -0.56 -12.17
N PRO A 150 -4.76 -1.12 -12.10
CA PRO A 150 -4.33 -1.96 -11.00
C PRO A 150 -4.52 -1.24 -9.66
N ARG A 151 -5.45 -1.73 -8.84
CA ARG A 151 -5.79 -1.13 -7.55
C ARG A 151 -4.83 -1.57 -6.48
N ILE A 152 -3.66 -0.95 -6.48
CA ILE A 152 -2.67 -1.19 -5.44
C ILE A 152 -3.02 -0.36 -4.21
N THR A 153 -3.33 -1.05 -3.11
CA THR A 153 -3.73 -0.41 -1.86
C THR A 153 -2.75 -0.77 -0.76
N ARG A 154 -2.30 0.24 -0.01
CA ARG A 154 -1.53 0.00 1.22
C ARG A 154 -2.40 -0.75 2.23
N LEU A 155 -1.84 -1.75 2.92
CA LEU A 155 -2.46 -2.34 4.11
C LEU A 155 -2.87 -1.24 5.10
N SER A 156 -4.12 -1.28 5.55
CA SER A 156 -4.55 -0.47 6.69
C SER A 156 -3.83 -0.91 7.97
N ALA A 157 -3.81 -0.07 9.02
CA ALA A 157 -3.22 -0.46 10.30
C ALA A 157 -3.83 -1.74 10.88
N THR A 158 -5.15 -1.94 10.74
CA THR A 158 -5.83 -3.18 11.15
C THR A 158 -5.40 -4.39 10.31
N GLN A 159 -5.22 -4.21 9.00
CA GLN A 159 -4.75 -5.28 8.13
C GLN A 159 -3.30 -5.65 8.46
N ALA A 160 -2.42 -4.65 8.64
CA ALA A 160 -1.04 -4.86 9.06
C ALA A 160 -0.96 -5.60 10.41
N GLN A 161 -1.74 -5.17 11.41
CA GLN A 161 -1.81 -5.82 12.73
C GLN A 161 -2.23 -7.29 12.61
N ARG A 162 -3.32 -7.58 11.88
CA ARG A 162 -3.82 -8.95 11.68
C ARG A 162 -2.84 -9.83 10.90
N ALA A 163 -2.27 -9.30 9.83
CA ALA A 163 -1.26 -10.00 9.03
C ALA A 163 -0.04 -10.35 9.89
N LEU A 164 0.44 -9.41 10.70
CA LEU A 164 1.55 -9.65 11.61
C LEU A 164 1.22 -10.69 12.67
N TYR A 165 0.04 -10.66 13.29
CA TYR A 165 -0.39 -11.72 14.21
C TYR A 165 -0.33 -13.10 13.54
N GLN A 166 -0.98 -13.23 12.38
CA GLN A 166 -1.08 -14.51 11.68
C GLN A 166 0.29 -15.00 11.18
N GLN A 167 1.04 -14.16 10.47
CA GLN A 167 2.30 -14.55 9.83
C GLN A 167 3.42 -14.74 10.84
N LEU A 168 3.41 -14.03 11.96
CA LEU A 168 4.42 -14.19 13.00
C LEU A 168 4.02 -15.22 14.06
N GLY A 169 2.84 -15.84 13.97
CA GLY A 169 2.36 -16.77 14.99
C GLY A 169 2.17 -16.12 16.36
N LEU A 170 1.91 -14.81 16.36
CA LEU A 170 1.65 -14.02 17.55
C LEU A 170 0.14 -13.94 17.78
N ALA A 171 -0.26 -13.70 19.02
CA ALA A 171 -1.64 -13.58 19.45
C ALA A 171 -1.81 -12.38 20.38
N HIS A 172 -3.05 -11.99 20.62
CA HIS A 172 -3.39 -10.87 21.49
C HIS A 172 -2.75 -11.01 22.89
N GLU A 173 -2.77 -12.21 23.44
CA GLU A 173 -2.18 -12.55 24.75
C GLU A 173 -0.66 -12.37 24.86
N ASP A 174 0.07 -12.31 23.74
CA ASP A 174 1.50 -12.00 23.73
C ASP A 174 1.77 -10.53 24.09
N PHE A 175 0.78 -9.65 23.93
CA PHE A 175 0.90 -8.20 24.12
C PHE A 175 0.05 -7.67 25.27
N PHE A 176 -1.06 -8.33 25.56
CA PHE A 176 -2.07 -7.84 26.50
C PHE A 176 -2.40 -8.89 27.55
N VAL A 177 -2.78 -8.41 28.73
CA VAL A 177 -3.47 -9.19 29.77
C VAL A 177 -4.90 -8.71 29.88
N SER A 178 -5.81 -9.65 30.19
CA SER A 178 -7.19 -9.30 30.49
C SER A 178 -7.26 -8.48 31.77
N ALA A 179 -7.94 -7.34 31.70
CA ALA A 179 -8.22 -6.47 32.83
C ALA A 179 -9.71 -6.15 32.89
N ASN A 180 -10.14 -5.54 33.99
CA ASN A 180 -11.50 -5.05 34.16
C ASN A 180 -11.47 -3.68 34.83
N GLU A 181 -12.30 -2.76 34.34
CA GLU A 181 -12.45 -1.44 34.94
C GLU A 181 -13.94 -1.09 34.99
N PHE A 182 -14.48 -0.85 36.20
CA PHE A 182 -15.92 -0.65 36.44
C PHE A 182 -16.83 -1.74 35.84
N GLY A 183 -16.37 -3.00 35.80
CA GLY A 183 -17.12 -4.12 35.23
C GLY A 183 -17.08 -4.21 33.70
N ILE A 184 -16.28 -3.37 33.04
CA ILE A 184 -16.06 -3.40 31.59
C ILE A 184 -14.78 -4.20 31.31
N PRO A 185 -14.80 -5.20 30.40
CA PRO A 185 -13.61 -5.89 29.96
C PRO A 185 -12.62 -4.94 29.26
N MET A 186 -11.40 -4.89 29.77
CA MET A 186 -10.30 -4.07 29.26
C MET A 186 -9.11 -4.93 28.84
N ALA A 187 -8.28 -4.40 27.97
CA ALA A 187 -6.96 -4.94 27.64
C ALA A 187 -5.89 -4.06 28.30
N GLU A 188 -5.07 -4.65 29.15
CA GLU A 188 -3.92 -3.99 29.76
C GLU A 188 -2.64 -4.44 29.05
N SER A 189 -1.84 -3.48 28.60
CA SER A 189 -0.57 -3.78 27.93
C SER A 189 0.39 -4.46 28.90
N ARG A 190 1.06 -5.52 28.45
CA ARG A 190 2.16 -6.17 29.20
C ARG A 190 3.43 -5.31 29.28
N GLY A 191 3.44 -4.15 28.62
CA GLY A 191 4.55 -3.20 28.62
C GLY A 191 4.74 -2.56 27.24
N ASP A 192 5.18 -1.30 27.23
CA ASP A 192 5.37 -0.56 25.98
C ASP A 192 6.50 -1.14 25.11
N ASP A 193 7.48 -1.80 25.75
CA ASP A 193 8.58 -2.48 25.09
C ASP A 193 8.13 -3.62 24.17
N LEU A 194 6.91 -4.12 24.27
CA LEU A 194 6.38 -5.15 23.36
C LEU A 194 5.80 -4.54 22.08
N TYR A 195 5.74 -3.22 21.99
CA TYR A 195 5.16 -2.49 20.85
C TYR A 195 3.73 -2.98 20.56
N PRO A 196 2.84 -3.04 21.56
CA PRO A 196 1.46 -3.40 21.35
C PRO A 196 0.84 -2.49 20.28
N LEU A 197 0.14 -3.10 19.33
CA LEU A 197 -0.70 -2.41 18.36
C LEU A 197 -2.13 -2.68 18.74
N GLN A 198 -2.91 -1.65 19.05
CA GLN A 198 -4.34 -1.78 19.29
C GLN A 198 -5.07 -0.53 18.79
N PRO A 199 -6.18 -0.70 18.04
CA PRO A 199 -7.07 0.41 17.77
C PRO A 199 -7.59 1.02 19.08
N PRO A 200 -7.73 2.35 19.18
CA PRO A 200 -8.32 3.00 20.35
C PRO A 200 -9.78 2.58 20.59
N ASP A 201 -10.46 2.13 19.53
CA ASP A 201 -11.86 1.67 19.57
C ASP A 201 -11.97 0.14 19.66
N ALA A 202 -10.86 -0.56 19.93
CA ALA A 202 -10.87 -2.01 20.02
C ALA A 202 -11.70 -2.51 21.20
N VAL A 203 -12.19 -3.74 21.10
CA VAL A 203 -12.81 -4.48 22.21
C VAL A 203 -12.01 -5.77 22.42
N PRO A 204 -11.51 -6.07 23.64
CA PRO A 204 -11.59 -5.26 24.87
C PRO A 204 -10.93 -3.88 24.74
N ALA A 205 -11.48 -2.88 25.42
CA ALA A 205 -10.99 -1.50 25.32
C ALA A 205 -9.61 -1.36 26.00
N PRO A 206 -8.69 -0.54 25.46
CA PRO A 206 -7.39 -0.34 26.08
C PRO A 206 -7.57 0.33 27.46
N ARG A 207 -7.03 -0.28 28.51
CA ARG A 207 -7.08 0.26 29.88
C ARG A 207 -6.29 1.56 30.02
N GLN A 208 -5.20 1.68 29.25
CA GLN A 208 -4.32 2.85 29.21
C GLN A 208 -4.15 3.30 27.75
N GLY A 209 -4.05 4.61 27.52
CA GLY A 209 -4.03 5.18 26.16
C GLY A 209 -2.74 4.96 25.33
N THR A 210 -1.72 4.31 25.91
CA THR A 210 -0.34 4.26 25.39
C THR A 210 -0.15 3.39 24.15
N THR A 211 -1.13 2.56 23.78
CA THR A 211 -0.98 1.61 22.65
C THR A 211 -1.49 2.16 21.31
N SER A 212 -2.17 3.31 21.33
CA SER A 212 -2.83 3.89 20.16
C SER A 212 -1.86 4.64 19.23
N GLU A 213 -0.78 5.23 19.75
CA GLU A 213 0.16 6.04 18.95
C GLU A 213 0.78 5.26 17.80
N ARG A 214 1.18 4.00 18.04
CA ARG A 214 1.74 3.13 16.99
C ARG A 214 0.66 2.70 15.99
N PHE A 215 -0.57 2.48 16.45
CA PHE A 215 -1.68 2.20 15.54
C PHE A 215 -1.96 3.38 14.61
N TYR A 216 -1.95 4.61 15.14
CA TYR A 216 -2.03 5.84 14.35
C TYR A 216 -0.81 6.04 13.44
N GLY A 217 0.40 5.71 13.92
CA GLY A 217 1.62 5.74 13.11
C GLY A 217 1.56 4.85 11.88
N LEU A 218 0.85 3.72 11.97
CA LEU A 218 0.53 2.85 10.83
C LEU A 218 -0.62 3.36 9.94
N GLY A 219 -1.13 4.57 10.19
CA GLY A 219 -2.26 5.19 9.49
C GLY A 219 -3.63 4.70 9.97
N GLY A 220 -3.71 4.18 11.19
CA GLY A 220 -4.97 3.83 11.84
C GLY A 220 -5.88 5.03 12.05
N GLY A 221 -7.19 4.79 12.08
CA GLY A 221 -8.20 5.79 12.45
C GLY A 221 -8.89 5.45 13.76
N SER A 222 -9.79 6.32 14.19
CA SER A 222 -10.69 6.12 15.32
C SER A 222 -12.04 6.75 15.04
N VAL A 223 -13.11 5.99 15.22
CA VAL A 223 -14.48 6.46 15.22
C VAL A 223 -14.75 7.30 16.46
N MET A 224 -14.23 6.90 17.63
CA MET A 224 -14.46 7.61 18.89
C MET A 224 -13.87 9.03 18.87
N THR A 225 -12.72 9.22 18.23
CA THR A 225 -12.08 10.54 18.07
C THR A 225 -12.31 11.17 16.71
N GLN A 226 -13.16 10.58 15.86
CA GLN A 226 -13.45 11.03 14.49
C GLN A 226 -12.18 11.20 13.60
N THR A 227 -11.16 10.39 13.85
CA THR A 227 -9.92 10.36 13.06
C THR A 227 -10.08 9.39 11.90
N SER A 228 -10.00 9.88 10.67
CA SER A 228 -10.02 9.03 9.48
C SER A 228 -8.73 8.22 9.36
N SER A 229 -8.83 6.97 8.86
CA SER A 229 -7.63 6.19 8.53
C SER A 229 -6.88 6.80 7.36
N ASP A 230 -5.56 6.87 7.44
CA ASP A 230 -4.69 7.33 6.35
C ASP A 230 -3.97 6.14 5.72
N ARG A 231 -4.16 5.90 4.42
CA ARG A 231 -3.45 4.84 3.69
C ARG A 231 -2.25 5.34 2.88
N SER A 232 -1.85 6.60 3.05
CA SER A 232 -0.66 7.14 2.40
C SER A 232 0.64 6.49 2.90
N PRO A 233 1.66 6.33 2.03
CA PRO A 233 3.00 5.98 2.46
C PRO A 233 3.70 7.22 3.02
N SER A 234 3.60 7.42 4.34
CA SER A 234 4.22 8.55 5.04
C SER A 234 5.55 8.15 5.72
N PRO A 235 6.44 9.11 6.04
CA PRO A 235 7.63 8.84 6.86
C PRO A 235 7.27 8.22 8.22
N THR A 236 6.19 8.70 8.85
CA THR A 236 5.67 8.13 10.10
C THR A 236 5.32 6.65 9.94
N PHE A 237 4.59 6.30 8.87
CA PHE A 237 4.28 4.90 8.57
C PHE A 237 5.54 4.05 8.43
N ALA A 238 6.53 4.49 7.64
CA ALA A 238 7.76 3.73 7.42
C ALA A 238 8.57 3.54 8.70
N LEU A 239 8.67 4.57 9.55
CA LEU A 239 9.35 4.50 10.84
C LEU A 239 8.63 3.55 11.81
N THR A 240 7.31 3.70 11.94
CA THR A 240 6.51 2.83 12.82
C THR A 240 6.57 1.37 12.37
N LEU A 241 6.40 1.09 11.08
CA LEU A 241 6.48 -0.28 10.56
C LEU A 241 7.88 -0.88 10.76
N THR A 242 8.94 -0.07 10.64
CA THR A 242 10.31 -0.55 10.90
C THR A 242 10.48 -1.01 12.34
N GLN A 243 10.08 -0.19 13.32
CA GLN A 243 10.25 -0.54 14.72
C GLN A 243 9.36 -1.73 15.13
N VAL A 244 8.09 -1.73 14.71
CA VAL A 244 7.15 -2.82 14.96
C VAL A 244 7.66 -4.12 14.35
N SER A 245 8.04 -4.11 13.06
CA SER A 245 8.49 -5.34 12.38
C SER A 245 9.70 -5.96 13.05
N GLN A 246 10.72 -5.16 13.40
CA GLN A 246 11.90 -5.66 14.11
C GLN A 246 11.54 -6.25 15.47
N ARG A 247 10.73 -5.53 16.26
CA ARG A 247 10.36 -5.98 17.60
C ARG A 247 9.51 -7.25 17.57
N TRP A 248 8.48 -7.27 16.73
CA TRP A 248 7.56 -8.41 16.64
C TRP A 248 8.22 -9.63 16.01
N CYS A 249 9.10 -9.46 15.01
CA CYS A 249 9.92 -10.57 14.51
C CYS A 249 10.78 -11.16 15.63
N ARG A 250 11.42 -10.33 16.45
CA ARG A 250 12.21 -10.82 17.60
C ARG A 250 11.35 -11.61 18.60
N MET A 251 10.17 -11.09 18.94
CA MET A 251 9.22 -11.78 19.81
C MET A 251 8.79 -13.14 19.21
N ALA A 252 8.48 -13.15 17.92
CA ALA A 252 8.08 -14.36 17.21
C ALA A 252 9.17 -15.43 17.21
N LEU A 253 10.44 -15.04 17.01
CA LEU A 253 11.58 -15.95 17.09
C LEU A 253 11.81 -16.51 18.50
N ALA A 254 11.53 -15.71 19.53
CA ALA A 254 11.67 -16.11 20.93
C ALA A 254 10.48 -16.95 21.44
N LYS A 255 9.33 -16.90 20.77
CA LYS A 255 8.11 -17.61 21.18
C LYS A 255 8.27 -19.13 21.03
N THR A 256 8.21 -19.83 22.17
CA THR A 256 8.27 -21.30 22.20
C THR A 256 7.11 -21.90 21.42
N GLY A 257 7.40 -22.88 20.58
CA GLY A 257 6.37 -23.58 19.78
C GLY A 257 5.81 -22.75 18.62
N ASN A 258 6.44 -21.65 18.23
CA ASN A 258 5.99 -20.84 17.10
C ASN A 258 6.25 -21.55 15.76
N VAL A 259 5.20 -22.19 15.24
CA VAL A 259 5.24 -22.91 13.96
C VAL A 259 5.06 -22.03 12.72
N ALA A 260 4.70 -20.75 12.89
CA ALA A 260 4.43 -19.86 11.76
C ALA A 260 5.71 -19.52 10.98
N LEU A 261 6.82 -19.28 11.70
CA LEU A 261 8.13 -18.98 11.09
C LEU A 261 8.94 -20.26 10.80
N PHE A 262 8.81 -21.27 11.66
CA PHE A 262 9.53 -22.53 11.59
C PHE A 262 8.55 -23.69 11.71
N PRO A 263 8.19 -24.35 10.60
CA PRO A 263 7.40 -25.58 10.65
C PRO A 263 7.98 -26.61 11.62
N ALA A 264 7.12 -27.48 12.12
CA ALA A 264 7.50 -28.52 13.08
C ALA A 264 8.77 -29.28 12.62
N GLY A 265 9.75 -29.41 13.52
CA GLY A 265 11.03 -30.06 13.23
C GLY A 265 12.10 -29.16 12.62
N THR A 266 11.79 -27.90 12.28
CA THR A 266 12.80 -26.92 11.83
C THR A 266 13.23 -26.01 12.99
N ARG A 267 14.49 -25.55 12.96
CA ARG A 267 15.07 -24.64 13.96
C ARG A 267 15.93 -23.58 13.30
N ARG A 268 16.18 -22.48 14.02
CA ARG A 268 17.20 -21.48 13.64
C ARG A 268 18.56 -22.16 13.53
N THR A 269 19.31 -21.80 12.51
CA THR A 269 20.64 -22.36 12.22
C THR A 269 21.51 -21.32 11.52
N ALA A 270 22.82 -21.49 11.62
CA ALA A 270 23.81 -20.69 10.88
C ALA A 270 24.21 -21.35 9.55
N ASP A 271 23.74 -22.57 9.28
CA ASP A 271 24.05 -23.29 8.04
C ASP A 271 23.48 -22.55 6.82
N PRO A 272 24.31 -22.17 5.83
CA PRO A 272 23.85 -21.41 4.66
C PRO A 272 22.74 -22.09 3.87
N THR A 273 22.76 -23.42 3.76
CA THR A 273 21.77 -24.18 2.96
C THR A 273 20.40 -24.15 3.64
N ASP A 274 20.38 -24.37 4.95
CA ASP A 274 19.17 -24.34 5.75
C ASP A 274 18.59 -22.91 5.85
N VAL A 275 19.45 -21.90 6.00
CA VAL A 275 19.03 -20.49 6.00
C VAL A 275 18.37 -20.13 4.67
N LYS A 276 19.01 -20.42 3.54
CA LYS A 276 18.45 -20.14 2.20
C LYS A 276 17.14 -20.88 1.96
N THR A 277 17.00 -22.10 2.47
CA THR A 277 15.74 -22.86 2.44
C THR A 277 14.65 -22.16 3.26
N THR A 278 15.00 -21.62 4.43
CA THR A 278 14.08 -20.81 5.25
C THR A 278 13.67 -19.53 4.55
N LEU A 279 14.60 -18.81 3.91
CA LEU A 279 14.31 -17.58 3.17
C LEU A 279 13.35 -17.83 1.99
N ARG A 280 13.53 -18.93 1.24
CA ARG A 280 12.59 -19.35 0.20
C ARG A 280 11.18 -19.56 0.76
N ARG A 281 11.07 -20.28 1.87
CA ARG A 281 9.77 -20.48 2.53
C ARG A 281 9.14 -19.17 2.99
N TRP A 282 9.93 -18.28 3.58
CA TRP A 282 9.46 -16.98 4.05
C TRP A 282 9.00 -16.06 2.91
N SER A 283 9.64 -16.11 1.73
CA SER A 283 9.15 -15.37 0.57
C SER A 283 7.71 -15.76 0.21
N LEU A 284 7.40 -17.06 0.23
CA LEU A 284 6.04 -17.54 -0.03
C LEU A 284 5.08 -17.20 1.11
N HIS A 285 5.53 -17.34 2.36
CA HIS A 285 4.71 -17.10 3.55
C HIS A 285 4.32 -15.64 3.73
N PHE A 286 5.25 -14.72 3.52
CA PHE A 286 5.02 -13.29 3.69
C PHE A 286 4.45 -12.63 2.44
N LEU A 287 4.96 -12.98 1.26
CA LEU A 287 4.68 -12.25 0.02
C LEU A 287 3.77 -13.03 -0.94
N GLY A 288 3.51 -14.32 -0.69
CA GLY A 288 2.79 -15.16 -1.65
C GLY A 288 3.61 -15.49 -2.91
N GLU A 289 4.90 -15.18 -2.93
CA GLU A 289 5.77 -15.28 -4.09
C GLU A 289 6.94 -16.23 -3.84
N ARG A 290 7.40 -16.90 -4.92
CA ARG A 290 8.61 -17.72 -4.85
C ARG A 290 9.80 -16.91 -5.36
N PHE A 291 10.73 -16.60 -4.47
CA PHE A 291 11.98 -15.98 -4.89
C PHE A 291 12.82 -16.96 -5.73
N SER A 292 13.46 -16.43 -6.77
CA SER A 292 14.49 -17.12 -7.54
C SER A 292 15.74 -17.37 -6.68
N ASP A 293 16.59 -18.29 -7.12
CA ASP A 293 17.85 -18.58 -6.41
C ASP A 293 18.75 -17.35 -6.29
N ALA A 294 18.79 -16.50 -7.33
CA ALA A 294 19.54 -15.24 -7.29
C ALA A 294 18.99 -14.26 -6.24
N GLN A 295 17.66 -14.14 -6.11
CA GLN A 295 17.04 -13.28 -5.09
C GLN A 295 17.29 -13.80 -3.67
N VAL A 296 17.25 -15.13 -3.48
CA VAL A 296 17.55 -15.76 -2.19
C VAL A 296 19.01 -15.56 -1.82
N GLU A 297 19.92 -15.68 -2.80
CA GLU A 297 21.35 -15.45 -2.59
C GLU A 297 21.62 -13.99 -2.20
N ALA A 298 21.02 -13.04 -2.91
CA ALA A 298 21.13 -11.62 -2.59
C ALA A 298 20.61 -11.32 -1.18
N LEU A 299 19.41 -11.80 -0.82
CA LEU A 299 18.86 -11.61 0.53
C LEU A 299 19.75 -12.23 1.62
N TYR A 300 20.32 -13.41 1.35
CA TYR A 300 21.26 -14.05 2.26
C TYR A 300 22.55 -13.23 2.42
N ALA A 301 23.18 -12.82 1.32
CA ALA A 301 24.44 -12.10 1.34
C ALA A 301 24.32 -10.66 1.86
N ASP A 302 23.25 -9.95 1.50
CA ASP A 302 23.10 -8.52 1.77
C ASP A 302 22.44 -8.22 3.12
N VAL A 303 21.64 -9.16 3.64
CA VAL A 303 20.88 -8.95 4.89
C VAL A 303 21.25 -9.97 5.97
N PHE A 304 21.28 -11.26 5.65
CA PHE A 304 21.53 -12.28 6.67
C PHE A 304 22.99 -12.28 7.14
N VAL A 305 23.95 -12.39 6.21
CA VAL A 305 25.38 -12.49 6.53
C VAL A 305 25.90 -11.31 7.35
N PRO A 306 25.61 -10.03 7.03
CA PRO A 306 26.14 -8.89 7.77
C PRO A 306 25.63 -8.78 9.21
N LEU A 307 24.48 -9.40 9.50
CA LEU A 307 23.83 -9.38 10.82
C LEU A 307 24.08 -10.67 11.61
N SER A 308 24.63 -11.71 10.98
CA SER A 308 24.92 -12.98 11.63
C SER A 308 26.29 -12.92 12.28
N THR A 309 26.40 -13.47 13.49
CA THR A 309 27.69 -13.68 14.16
C THR A 309 27.93 -15.18 14.35
N PRO A 310 29.18 -15.62 14.62
CA PRO A 310 29.45 -17.04 14.86
C PRO A 310 28.66 -17.64 16.03
N THR A 311 28.26 -16.82 17.00
CA THR A 311 27.58 -17.27 18.22
C THR A 311 26.10 -16.91 18.27
N ASP A 312 25.63 -16.02 17.40
CA ASP A 312 24.25 -15.55 17.41
C ASP A 312 23.75 -15.23 16.00
N THR A 313 22.65 -15.89 15.62
CA THR A 313 21.94 -15.71 14.34
C THR A 313 20.63 -14.94 14.52
N GLU A 314 20.23 -14.62 15.77
CA GLU A 314 18.99 -13.90 16.04
C GLU A 314 18.91 -12.56 15.30
N PRO A 315 19.92 -11.68 15.32
CA PRO A 315 19.84 -10.40 14.62
C PRO A 315 19.64 -10.58 13.11
N ALA A 316 20.27 -11.59 12.50
CA ALA A 316 20.10 -11.92 11.09
C ALA A 316 18.69 -12.40 10.75
N TYR A 317 18.12 -13.30 11.55
CA TYR A 317 16.74 -13.75 11.38
C TYR A 317 15.73 -12.62 11.61
N VAL A 318 15.96 -11.73 12.58
CA VAL A 318 15.15 -10.53 12.77
C VAL A 318 15.24 -9.61 11.55
N GLY A 319 16.46 -9.40 11.02
CA GLY A 319 16.71 -8.57 9.85
C GLY A 319 15.96 -9.06 8.61
N VAL A 320 16.06 -10.35 8.28
CA VAL A 320 15.36 -10.93 7.11
C VAL A 320 13.84 -11.04 7.32
N CYS A 321 13.36 -11.33 8.54
CA CYS A 321 11.92 -11.29 8.85
C CYS A 321 11.34 -9.88 8.66
N SER A 322 12.04 -8.88 9.20
CA SER A 322 11.71 -7.46 9.06
C SER A 322 11.82 -6.98 7.61
N TYR A 323 12.73 -7.53 6.81
CA TYR A 323 12.82 -7.27 5.38
C TYR A 323 11.53 -7.66 4.66
N PHE A 324 11.01 -8.87 4.91
CA PHE A 324 9.77 -9.33 4.26
C PHE A 324 8.56 -8.47 4.63
N ILE A 325 8.40 -8.09 5.90
CA ILE A 325 7.30 -7.21 6.33
C ILE A 325 7.40 -5.81 5.71
N ARG A 326 8.62 -5.32 5.48
CA ARG A 326 8.85 -4.00 4.86
C ARG A 326 8.92 -4.06 3.33
N HIS A 327 8.76 -5.25 2.76
CA HIS A 327 8.78 -5.42 1.32
C HIS A 327 7.58 -4.70 0.68
N PRO A 328 7.76 -4.02 -0.47
CA PRO A 328 6.65 -3.34 -1.14
C PRO A 328 5.44 -4.26 -1.39
N HIS A 329 5.65 -5.51 -1.80
CA HIS A 329 4.55 -6.47 -2.03
C HIS A 329 3.86 -6.96 -0.74
N TRP A 330 4.46 -6.74 0.43
CA TRP A 330 3.77 -6.94 1.70
C TRP A 330 2.92 -5.73 2.04
N ILE A 331 3.51 -4.53 1.89
CA ILE A 331 2.86 -3.25 2.22
C ILE A 331 1.67 -2.97 1.31
N PHE A 332 1.79 -3.32 0.03
CA PHE A 332 0.87 -3.02 -1.03
C PHE A 332 0.35 -4.30 -1.67
N TYR A 333 -0.97 -4.43 -1.75
CA TYR A 333 -1.70 -5.55 -2.34
C TYR A 333 -2.79 -5.06 -3.29
#